data_AF-A0A937VMC7-F1
#
_entry.id   AF-A0A937VMC7-F1
#
_cell.length_a   1.000
_cell.length_b   1.000
_cell.length_c   1.000
_cell.angle_alpha   90.00
_cell.angle_beta   90.00
_cell.angle_gamma   90.00
#
_symmetry.space_group_name_H-M   'P 1'
#
loop_
_entity.id
_entity.type
_entity.pdbx_description
1 polymer ?
#
loop_
_entity_poly.entity_id
_entity_poly.type
_entity_poly.pdbx_seq_one_letter_code
_entity_poly.pdbx_strand_id
1 'polypeptide(L)'
;MESKEITVGEPIIIAGITIIPVITTLARCYRLNGSLSVFGRKQPIYTVLVNKTAKRAFRITGEEVPLARLVEEVPQIKVILDSAP
;
A
#
# COMPACT_ATOMS: atom_id res chain seq x y z
N MET A 1 -5.16 21.90 -5.87
CA MET A 1 -4.66 21.28 -4.62
C MET A 1 -4.42 19.81 -4.89
N GLU A 2 -3.25 19.30 -4.53
CA GLU A 2 -2.91 17.88 -4.65
C GLU A 2 -2.74 17.31 -3.25
N SER A 3 -3.29 16.11 -3.00
CA SER A 3 -2.98 15.33 -1.82
C SER A 3 -2.47 13.95 -2.23
N LYS A 4 -1.50 13.45 -1.47
CA LYS A 4 -0.93 12.12 -1.60
C LYS A 4 -1.01 11.45 -0.24
N GLU A 5 -1.56 10.25 -0.21
CA GLU A 5 -1.69 9.44 0.99
C GLU A 5 -1.16 8.04 0.72
N ILE A 6 -0.44 7.46 1.67
CA ILE A 6 -0.02 6.06 1.64
C ILE A 6 -0.78 5.33 2.74
N THR A 7 -1.46 4.25 2.36
CA THR A 7 -2.31 3.45 3.25
C THR A 7 -2.00 1.98 3.04
N VAL A 8 -2.26 1.17 4.07
CA VAL A 8 -2.28 -0.28 3.90
C VAL A 8 -3.67 -0.69 3.45
N GLY A 9 -3.74 -1.42 2.34
CA GLY A 9 -4.99 -1.96 1.84
C GLY A 9 -5.44 -3.20 2.60
N GLU A 10 -6.65 -3.65 2.30
CA GLU A 10 -7.22 -4.84 2.93
C GLU A 10 -6.37 -6.09 2.60
N PRO A 11 -5.97 -6.88 3.62
CA PRO A 11 -5.28 -8.14 3.39
C PRO A 11 -6.16 -9.14 2.64
N ILE A 12 -5.56 -9.86 1.69
CA ILE A 12 -6.24 -10.88 0.88
C ILE A 12 -5.54 -12.21 1.12
N ILE A 13 -6.28 -13.26 1.47
CA ILE A 13 -5.74 -14.59 1.71
C ILE A 13 -5.99 -15.47 0.49
N ILE A 14 -4.93 -16.00 -0.12
CA ILE A 14 -5.00 -16.90 -1.28
C ILE A 14 -4.02 -18.06 -1.06
N ALA A 15 -4.51 -19.30 -1.15
CA ALA A 15 -3.67 -20.51 -1.04
C ALA A 15 -2.75 -20.54 0.20
N GLY A 16 -3.20 -20.02 1.34
CA GLY A 16 -2.42 -19.96 2.59
C GLY A 16 -1.35 -18.86 2.62
N ILE A 17 -1.36 -17.94 1.65
CA ILE A 17 -0.54 -16.74 1.60
C ILE A 17 -1.44 -15.53 1.82
N THR A 18 -1.09 -14.71 2.80
CA THR A 18 -1.71 -13.40 3.03
C THR A 18 -0.96 -12.36 2.22
N ILE A 19 -1.68 -11.69 1.33
CA ILE A 19 -1.21 -10.61 0.48
C ILE A 19 -1.69 -9.29 1.07
N ILE A 20 -0.77 -8.44 1.50
CA ILE A 20 -1.06 -7.14 2.11
C ILE A 20 -0.58 -6.06 1.14
N PRO A 21 -1.48 -5.43 0.37
CA PRO A 21 -1.09 -4.37 -0.56
C PRO A 21 -0.82 -3.06 0.20
N VAL A 22 0.25 -2.36 -0.17
CA VAL A 22 0.50 -0.98 0.26
C VAL A 22 0.13 -0.06 -0.88
N ILE A 23 -0.79 0.86 -0.63
CA ILE A 23 -1.48 1.61 -1.66
C ILE A 23 -1.19 3.10 -1.50
N THR A 24 -0.83 3.74 -2.60
CA THR A 24 -0.82 5.20 -2.70
C THR A 24 -2.13 5.69 -3.33
N THR A 25 -2.76 6.64 -2.66
CA THR A 25 -3.89 7.41 -3.17
C THR A 25 -3.40 8.82 -3.52
N LEU A 26 -3.66 9.25 -4.75
CA LEU A 26 -3.42 10.61 -5.22
C LEU A 26 -4.77 11.24 -5.53
N ALA A 27 -5.03 12.41 -4.96
CA ALA A 27 -6.19 13.22 -5.30
C ALA A 27 -5.75 14.59 -5.79
N ARG A 28 -6.33 15.04 -6.91
CA ARG A 28 -6.14 16.37 -7.46
C ARG A 28 -7.49 17.07 -7.57
N CYS A 29 -7.57 18.23 -6.94
CA CYS A 29 -8.72 19.13 -7.03
C CYS A 29 -8.31 20.41 -7.74
N TYR A 30 -9.10 20.84 -8.72
CA TYR A 30 -8.95 22.15 -9.34
C TYR A 30 -10.29 22.80 -9.62
N ARG A 31 -10.29 24.13 -9.63
CA ARG A 31 -11.44 24.94 -10.03
C ARG A 31 -11.23 25.44 -11.44
N LEU A 32 -12.21 25.24 -12.32
CA LEU A 32 -12.21 25.77 -13.67
C LEU A 32 -13.57 26.45 -13.92
N ASN A 33 -13.56 27.74 -14.26
CA ASN A 33 -14.77 28.52 -14.58
C ASN A 33 -15.92 28.38 -13.56
N GLY A 34 -15.61 28.38 -12.26
CA GLY A 34 -16.59 28.25 -11.19
C GLY A 34 -17.02 26.81 -10.86
N SER A 35 -16.63 25.82 -11.68
CA SER A 35 -16.85 24.40 -11.40
C SER A 35 -15.69 23.79 -10.61
N LEU A 36 -16.00 22.87 -9.69
CA LEU A 36 -15.03 22.06 -8.95
C LEU A 36 -14.89 20.69 -9.61
N SER A 37 -13.68 20.32 -10.00
CA SER A 37 -13.37 18.98 -10.51
C SER A 37 -12.37 18.27 -9.60
N VAL A 38 -12.61 16.98 -9.35
CA VAL A 38 -11.78 16.12 -8.49
C VAL A 38 -11.42 14.86 -9.25
N PHE A 39 -10.13 14.56 -9.32
CA PHE A 39 -9.59 13.33 -9.91
C PHE A 39 -8.83 12.55 -8.85
N GLY A 40 -9.07 11.24 -8.79
CA GLY A 40 -8.41 10.33 -7.87
C GLY A 40 -7.71 9.20 -8.62
N ARG A 41 -6.53 8.78 -8.14
CA ARG A 41 -5.85 7.55 -8.56
C ARG A 41 -5.43 6.77 -7.33
N LYS A 42 -5.82 5.50 -7.26
CA LYS A 42 -5.42 4.55 -6.23
C LYS A 42 -4.54 3.49 -6.88
N GLN A 43 -3.32 3.28 -6.39
CA GLN A 43 -2.39 2.31 -6.97
C GLN A 43 -1.56 1.58 -5.91
N PRO A 44 -1.36 0.26 -6.02
CA PRO A 44 -0.40 -0.45 -5.18
C PRO A 44 1.02 -0.03 -5.53
N ILE A 45 1.83 0.24 -4.51
CA ILE A 45 3.26 0.59 -4.64
C ILE A 45 4.16 -0.52 -4.11
N TYR A 46 3.69 -1.23 -3.08
CA TYR A 46 4.32 -2.43 -2.56
C TYR A 46 3.28 -3.51 -2.29
N THR A 47 3.72 -4.75 -2.19
CA THR A 47 2.93 -5.89 -1.76
C THR A 47 3.75 -6.68 -0.75
N VAL A 48 3.17 -6.98 0.41
CA VAL A 48 3.79 -7.86 1.39
C VAL A 48 3.12 -9.21 1.34
N LEU A 49 3.92 -10.25 1.16
CA LEU A 49 3.50 -11.63 1.19
C LEU A 49 3.88 -12.21 2.55
N VAL A 50 2.88 -12.71 3.25
CA VAL A 50 3.03 -13.38 4.53
C VAL A 50 2.53 -14.81 4.39
N ASN A 51 3.36 -15.76 4.78
CA ASN A 51 2.96 -17.13 5.00
C ASN A 51 3.55 -17.62 6.33
N LYS A 52 3.27 -18.87 6.69
CA LYS A 52 3.71 -19.46 7.97
C LYS A 52 5.22 -19.46 8.20
N THR A 53 6.03 -19.36 7.15
CA THR A 53 7.49 -19.51 7.23
C THR A 53 8.25 -18.21 6.97
N ALA A 54 7.64 -17.25 6.28
CA ALA A 54 8.32 -16.04 5.84
C ALA A 54 7.37 -14.85 5.64
N LYS A 55 7.93 -13.66 5.82
CA LYS A 55 7.34 -12.36 5.47
C LYS A 55 8.28 -11.69 4.47
N ARG A 56 7.78 -11.39 3.27
CA ARG A 56 8.59 -10.80 2.17
C ARG A 56 7.85 -9.61 1.57
N ALA A 57 8.56 -8.53 1.29
CA ALA A 57 8.01 -7.32 0.69
C ALA A 57 8.53 -7.14 -0.74
N PHE A 58 7.64 -6.75 -1.64
CA PHE A 58 7.95 -6.54 -3.05
C PHE A 58 7.45 -5.18 -3.50
N ARG A 59 8.20 -4.51 -4.38
CA ARG A 59 7.68 -3.42 -5.20
C ARG A 59 6.66 -3.96 -6.20
N ILE A 60 5.79 -3.09 -6.71
CA ILE A 60 4.88 -3.45 -7.82
C ILE A 60 5.62 -3.89 -9.10
N THR A 61 6.92 -3.57 -9.21
CA THR A 61 7.81 -4.04 -10.29
C THR A 61 8.27 -5.49 -10.12
N GLY A 62 7.96 -6.14 -8.98
CA GLY A 62 8.40 -7.50 -8.65
C GLY A 62 9.74 -7.57 -7.91
N GLU A 63 10.44 -6.44 -7.74
CA GLU A 63 11.68 -6.37 -6.98
C GLU A 63 11.41 -6.57 -5.48
N GLU A 64 12.13 -7.48 -4.84
CA GLU A 64 12.07 -7.67 -3.39
C GLU A 64 12.77 -6.51 -2.66
N VAL A 65 12.13 -5.99 -1.62
CA VAL A 65 12.69 -4.93 -0.77
C VAL A 65 12.78 -5.40 0.68
N PRO A 66 13.79 -4.96 1.44
CA PRO A 66 13.88 -5.29 2.85
C PRO A 66 12.63 -4.84 3.62
N LEU A 67 12.05 -5.75 4.41
CA LEU A 67 10.86 -5.46 5.20
C LEU A 67 11.07 -4.28 6.16
N ALA A 68 12.27 -4.16 6.75
CA ALA A 68 12.65 -3.05 7.62
C ALA A 68 12.52 -1.69 6.93
N ARG A 69 12.96 -1.59 5.68
CA ARG A 69 12.83 -0.37 4.87
C ARG A 69 11.35 -0.04 4.61
N LEU A 70 10.52 -1.04 4.35
CA LEU A 70 9.09 -0.81 4.15
C LEU A 70 8.39 -0.33 5.44
N VAL A 71 8.81 -0.82 6.60
CA VAL A 71 8.30 -0.39 7.91
C VAL A 71 8.72 1.06 8.22
N GLU A 72 9.92 1.47 7.83
CA GLU A 72 10.34 2.88 7.94
C GLU A 72 9.52 3.80 7.04
N GLU A 73 9.26 3.39 5.80
CA GLU A 73 8.45 4.16 4.84
C GLU A 73 6.95 4.18 5.21
N VAL A 74 6.42 3.07 5.76
CA VAL A 74 5.00 2.88 6.10
C VAL A 74 4.86 2.18 7.46
N PRO A 75 4.96 2.92 8.59
CA PRO A 75 4.95 2.32 9.93
C PRO A 75 3.70 1.51 10.26
N GLN A 76 2.56 1.86 9.67
CA GLN A 76 1.27 1.17 9.84
C GLN A 76 1.35 -0.32 9.46
N ILE A 77 2.27 -0.71 8.57
CA ILE A 77 2.41 -2.11 8.16
C ILE A 77 2.90 -3.00 9.29
N LYS A 78 3.66 -2.45 10.24
CA LYS A 78 4.20 -3.21 11.37
C LYS A 78 3.09 -3.84 12.20
N VAL A 79 2.06 -3.06 12.51
CA VAL A 79 0.89 -3.51 13.29
C VAL A 79 0.17 -4.67 12.61
N ILE A 80 0.01 -4.59 11.29
CA ILE A 80 -0.65 -5.63 10.49
C ILE A 80 0.23 -6.88 10.41
N LEU A 81 1.54 -6.71 10.26
CA LEU A 81 2.47 -7.84 10.23
C LEU A 81 2.58 -8.56 11.56
N ASP A 82 2.49 -7.85 12.69
CA ASP A 82 2.47 -8.45 14.02
C ASP A 82 1.17 -9.24 14.29
N SER A 83 0.09 -8.89 13.57
CA SER A 83 -1.22 -9.56 13.65
C SER A 83 -1.43 -10.65 12.57
N ALA A 84 -0.53 -10.74 11.60
CA ALA A 84 -0.65 -11.69 10.49
C ALA A 84 -0.21 -13.11 10.92
N PRO A 85 -0.99 -14.15 10.58
CA PRO A 85 -0.78 -15.53 11.01
C PRO A 85 0.45 -16.21 10.37
#